data_AF-A0A6G1RL14-F1
#
_entry.id   AF-A0A6G1RL14-F1
#
_cell.length_a   1.000
_cell.length_b   1.000
_cell.length_c   1.000
_cell.angle_alpha   90.00
_cell.angle_beta   90.00
_cell.angle_gamma   90.00
#
_symmetry.space_group_name_H-M   'P 1'
#
loop_
_entity.id
_entity.type
_entity.pdbx_description
1 polymer ?
#
loop_
_entity_poly.entity_id
_entity_poly.type
_entity_poly.pdbx_seq_one_letter_code
_entity_poly.pdbx_strand_id
1 'polypeptide(L)'
;VYAVTSLEAFQRVELLKKEIDVFRDKKEVTVIVLGNKTDLLEQRQVETEAGQQWARAEKVRLWEVTVTDRKTLLEPFTFLASKLSQSQNKSTFPLPGRKSKGNNCDN
;
A
#
# COMPACT_ATOMS: atom_id res chain seq x y z
N VAL A 1 6.80 -10.52 0.36
CA VAL A 1 5.86 -11.58 0.84
C VAL A 1 6.65 -12.48 1.76
N TYR A 2 6.12 -12.78 2.95
CA TYR A 2 6.73 -13.71 3.90
C TYR A 2 5.70 -14.76 4.32
N ALA A 3 6.15 -15.87 4.90
CA ALA A 3 5.26 -16.84 5.52
C ALA A 3 5.20 -16.58 7.02
N VAL A 4 4.01 -16.52 7.62
CA VAL A 4 3.86 -16.34 9.09
C VAL A 4 4.45 -17.50 9.90
N THR A 5 4.68 -18.65 9.24
CA THR A 5 5.32 -19.83 9.81
C THR A 5 6.84 -19.76 9.83
N SER A 6 7.46 -18.72 9.26
CA SER A 6 8.92 -18.60 9.15
C SER A 6 9.37 -17.20 9.55
N LEU A 7 9.96 -17.10 10.74
CA LEU A 7 10.53 -15.85 11.23
C LEU A 7 11.67 -15.35 10.33
N GLU A 8 12.46 -16.27 9.76
CA GLU A 8 13.57 -15.95 8.86
C GLU A 8 13.08 -15.23 7.58
N ALA A 9 11.91 -15.61 7.06
CA ALA A 9 11.28 -14.93 5.93
C ALA A 9 10.84 -13.50 6.30
N PHE A 10 10.38 -13.30 7.54
CA PHE A 10 10.00 -11.98 8.05
C PHE A 10 11.23 -11.07 8.17
N GLN A 11 12.32 -11.54 8.78
CA GLN A 11 13.57 -10.79 8.89
C GLN A 11 14.12 -10.38 7.51
N ARG A 12 14.05 -11.27 6.51
CA ARG A 12 14.43 -10.91 5.13
C ARG A 12 13.55 -9.81 4.55
N VAL A 13 12.24 -9.82 4.82
CA VAL A 13 11.33 -8.76 4.37
C VAL A 13 11.67 -7.42 5.02
N GLU A 14 12.05 -7.41 6.30
CA GLU A 14 12.49 -6.19 6.97
C GLU A 14 13.72 -5.57 6.29
N LEU A 15 14.72 -6.42 5.99
CA LEU A 15 15.91 -6.03 5.24
C LEU A 15 15.55 -5.50 3.86
N LEU A 16 14.74 -6.26 3.11
CA LEU A 16 14.29 -5.86 1.77
C LEU A 16 13.58 -4.51 1.80
N LYS A 17 12.76 -4.25 2.82
CA LYS A 17 12.05 -2.99 2.93
C LYS A 17 13.00 -1.82 3.20
N LYS A 18 14.02 -2.00 4.04
CA LYS A 18 15.08 -0.99 4.21
C LYS A 18 15.79 -0.69 2.89
N GLU A 19 16.15 -1.72 2.12
CA GLU A 19 16.78 -1.52 0.80
C GLU A 19 15.85 -0.79 -0.17
N ILE A 20 14.56 -1.13 -0.18
CA ILE A 20 13.56 -0.43 -0.99
C ILE A 20 13.45 1.02 -0.53
N ASP A 21 13.47 1.31 0.77
CA ASP A 21 13.37 2.68 1.29
C ASP A 21 14.52 3.56 0.79
N VAL A 22 15.76 3.04 0.85
CA VAL A 22 16.97 3.70 0.35
C VAL A 22 16.85 4.00 -1.15
N PHE A 23 16.21 3.12 -1.92
CA PHE A 23 16.00 3.30 -3.37
C PHE A 23 14.74 4.09 -3.74
N ARG A 24 13.82 4.35 -2.79
CA ARG A 24 12.50 4.94 -3.05
C ARG A 24 12.52 6.45 -3.29
N ASP A 25 13.67 7.10 -3.11
CA ASP A 25 13.85 8.56 -3.11
C ASP A 25 13.33 9.29 -4.37
N LYS A 26 13.08 8.56 -5.48
CA LYS A 26 12.76 9.15 -6.79
C LYS A 26 11.39 8.78 -7.39
N LYS A 27 10.62 7.86 -6.78
CA LYS A 27 9.29 7.46 -7.28
C LYS A 27 8.37 7.12 -6.12
N GLU A 28 7.11 7.57 -6.19
CA GLU A 28 6.02 7.17 -5.29
C GLU A 28 5.68 5.66 -5.44
N VAL A 29 6.60 4.77 -5.07
CA VAL A 29 6.39 3.33 -5.15
C VAL A 29 5.54 2.91 -3.96
N THR A 30 4.34 2.39 -4.19
CA THR A 30 3.53 1.83 -3.09
C THR A 30 4.10 0.47 -2.69
N VAL A 31 4.60 0.35 -1.46
CA VAL A 31 5.14 -0.92 -0.94
C VAL A 31 4.12 -1.55 -0.01
N ILE A 32 3.74 -2.78 -0.31
CA ILE A 32 2.89 -3.61 0.53
C ILE A 32 3.63 -4.88 0.92
N VAL A 33 3.38 -5.36 2.13
CA VAL A 33 3.93 -6.60 2.64
C VAL A 33 2.79 -7.59 2.81
N LEU A 34 2.98 -8.81 2.32
CA LEU A 34 1.99 -9.88 2.44
C LEU A 34 2.53 -10.97 3.36
N GLY A 35 1.82 -11.23 4.46
CA GLY A 35 2.01 -12.36 5.35
C GLY A 35 1.14 -13.52 4.90
N ASN A 36 1.75 -14.48 4.21
CA ASN A 36 1.08 -15.67 3.70
C ASN A 36 1.01 -16.77 4.77
N LYS A 37 0.04 -17.70 4.63
CA LYS A 37 -0.20 -18.86 5.50
C LYS A 37 -0.78 -18.54 6.89
N THR A 38 -1.67 -17.55 7.00
CA THR A 38 -2.37 -17.27 8.28
C THR A 38 -3.24 -18.41 8.79
N ASP A 39 -3.56 -19.39 7.96
CA ASP A 39 -4.24 -20.62 8.33
C ASP A 39 -3.46 -21.48 9.36
N LEU A 40 -2.13 -21.46 9.28
CA LEU A 40 -1.24 -22.22 10.17
C LEU A 40 -0.91 -21.43 11.45
N LEU A 41 -1.96 -21.07 12.20
CA LEU A 41 -1.86 -20.42 13.51
C LEU A 41 -1.03 -21.23 14.50
N GLU A 42 -1.09 -22.57 14.42
CA GLU A 42 -0.34 -23.45 15.33
C GLU A 42 1.18 -23.48 15.04
N GLN A 43 1.59 -23.22 13.80
CA GLN A 43 3.01 -23.10 13.43
C GLN A 43 3.44 -21.63 13.28
N ARG A 44 2.61 -20.71 13.78
CA ARG A 44 2.84 -19.28 13.68
C ARG A 44 4.08 -18.92 14.50
N GLN A 45 5.13 -18.48 13.80
CA GLN A 45 6.33 -17.93 14.43
C GLN A 45 6.31 -16.41 14.48
N VAL A 46 5.52 -15.77 13.60
CA VAL A 46 5.44 -14.31 13.50
C VAL A 46 4.07 -13.84 13.96
N GLU A 47 4.01 -13.16 15.10
CA GLU A 47 2.78 -12.57 15.64
C GLU A 47 2.20 -11.46 14.74
N THR A 48 0.87 -11.38 14.65
CA THR A 48 0.19 -10.38 13.80
C THR A 48 0.53 -9.01 14.33
N GLU A 49 0.53 -8.86 15.66
CA GLU A 49 0.80 -7.61 16.34
C GLU A 49 2.22 -7.11 16.03
N ALA A 50 3.23 -7.98 16.13
CA ALA A 50 4.61 -7.63 15.78
C ALA A 50 4.74 -7.19 14.31
N GLY A 51 4.12 -7.93 13.39
CA GLY A 51 4.08 -7.56 11.97
C GLY A 51 3.38 -6.21 11.74
N GLN A 52 2.24 -5.99 12.39
CA GLN A 52 1.45 -4.77 12.25
C GLN A 52 2.16 -3.55 12.84
N GLN A 53 2.86 -3.73 13.95
CA GLN A 53 3.65 -2.69 14.59
C GLN A 53 4.86 -2.32 13.75
N TRP A 54 5.55 -3.32 13.18
CA TRP A 54 6.60 -3.11 12.20
C TRP A 54 6.07 -2.36 10.97
N ALA A 55 4.91 -2.76 10.44
CA ALA A 55 4.30 -2.12 9.28
C ALA A 55 3.97 -0.64 9.55
N ARG A 56 3.47 -0.32 10.75
CA ARG A 56 3.24 1.06 11.20
C ARG A 56 4.54 1.86 11.32
N ALA A 57 5.58 1.27 11.91
CA ALA A 57 6.88 1.93 12.07
C ALA A 57 7.52 2.27 10.72
N GLU A 58 7.44 1.35 9.77
CA GLU A 58 8.06 1.45 8.44
C GLU A 58 7.13 2.13 7.41
N LYS A 59 5.93 2.57 7.83
CA LYS A 59 4.87 3.15 6.99
C LYS A 59 4.51 2.29 5.77
N VAL A 60 4.57 0.97 5.93
CA VAL A 60 4.12 -0.01 4.92
C VAL A 60 2.79 -0.60 5.31
N ARG A 61 2.04 -1.06 4.32
CA ARG A 61 0.79 -1.78 4.58
C ARG A 61 1.08 -3.26 4.60
N LEU A 62 0.84 -3.88 5.75
CA LEU A 62 0.90 -5.32 5.89
C LEU A 62 -0.50 -5.91 5.70
N TRP A 63 -0.58 -6.95 4.88
CA TRP A 63 -1.78 -7.72 4.64
C TRP A 63 -1.51 -9.17 4.99
N GLU A 64 -2.37 -9.73 5.82
CA GLU A 64 -2.38 -11.15 6.09
C GLU A 64 -3.28 -11.83 5.05
N VAL A 65 -2.72 -12.80 4.34
CA VAL A 65 -3.40 -13.53 3.27
C VAL A 65 -3.23 -15.02 3.50
N THR A 66 -4.22 -15.79 3.03
CA THR A 66 -4.11 -17.24 3.04
C THR A 66 -4.37 -17.80 1.65
N VAL A 67 -3.58 -18.80 1.25
CA VAL A 67 -3.76 -19.50 -0.03
C VAL A 67 -5.10 -20.23 -0.07
N THR A 68 -5.63 -20.61 1.10
CA THR A 68 -6.94 -21.27 1.22
C THR A 68 -8.11 -20.33 0.90
N ASP A 69 -7.95 -19.01 1.00
CA ASP A 69 -8.99 -18.03 0.74
C ASP A 69 -8.59 -17.05 -0.36
N ARG A 70 -9.16 -17.27 -1.55
CA ARG A 70 -8.92 -16.42 -2.74
C ARG A 70 -9.32 -14.96 -2.52
N LYS A 71 -10.29 -14.66 -1.65
CA LYS A 71 -10.76 -13.28 -1.44
C LYS A 71 -9.71 -12.46 -0.69
N THR A 72 -9.06 -13.05 0.32
CA THR A 72 -7.97 -12.38 1.05
C THR A 72 -6.79 -12.03 0.15
N LEU A 73 -6.53 -12.81 -0.91
CA LEU A 73 -5.52 -12.48 -1.92
C LEU A 73 -5.97 -11.36 -2.85
N LEU A 74 -7.26 -11.23 -3.16
CA LEU A 74 -7.75 -10.21 -4.11
C LEU A 74 -7.65 -8.79 -3.54
N GLU A 75 -7.86 -8.63 -2.22
CA GLU A 75 -7.77 -7.34 -1.52
C GLU A 75 -6.44 -6.60 -1.74
N PRO A 76 -5.25 -7.19 -1.48
CA PRO A 76 -3.98 -6.51 -1.67
C PRO A 76 -3.72 -6.13 -3.13
N PHE A 77 -4.09 -6.98 -4.09
CA PHE A 77 -3.98 -6.64 -5.51
C PHE A 77 -4.93 -5.51 -5.89
N THR A 78 -6.17 -5.52 -5.40
CA THR A 78 -7.15 -4.47 -5.67
C THR A 78 -6.68 -3.13 -5.13
N PHE A 79 -6.15 -3.11 -3.91
CA PHE A 79 -5.60 -1.90 -3.32
C PHE A 79 -4.36 -1.41 -4.04
N LEU A 80 -3.44 -2.30 -4.40
CA LEU A 80 -2.25 -1.95 -5.16
C LEU A 80 -2.63 -1.39 -6.53
N ALA A 81 -3.58 -2.02 -7.22
CA ALA A 81 -4.14 -1.52 -8.48
C ALA A 81 -4.82 -0.16 -8.30
N SER A 82 -5.58 0.06 -7.22
CA SER A 82 -6.22 1.35 -6.90
C SER A 82 -5.20 2.45 -6.62
N LYS A 83 -4.09 2.12 -5.95
CA LYS A 83 -3.00 3.06 -5.68
C LYS A 83 -2.16 3.37 -6.92
N LEU A 84 -2.00 2.39 -7.82
CA LEU A 84 -1.34 2.61 -9.11
C LEU A 84 -2.24 3.31 -10.14
N SER A 85 -3.56 3.13 -10.06
CA SER A 85 -4.55 3.76 -10.95
C SER A 85 -4.96 5.16 -10.50
N GLN A 86 -4.60 5.57 -9.28
CA GLN A 86 -4.58 6.99 -8.92
C GLN A 86 -3.56 7.67 -9.82
N SER A 87 -4.05 8.18 -10.95
CA SER A 87 -3.31 9.00 -11.88
C SER A 87 -2.47 10.03 -11.11
N GLN A 88 -1.22 10.20 -11.52
CA GLN A 88 -0.34 11.33 -11.20
C GLN A 88 -0.95 12.72 -11.54
N ASN A 89 -2.26 12.79 -11.81
CA ASN A 89 -2.98 13.96 -12.26
C ASN A 89 -3.68 14.62 -11.06
N LYS A 90 -2.86 15.25 -10.22
CA LYS A 90 -3.18 16.62 -9.83
C LYS A 90 -2.27 17.56 -10.63
N SER A 91 -2.33 17.46 -11.95
CA SER A 91 -2.05 18.64 -12.78
C SER A 91 -3.20 19.61 -12.55
N THR A 92 -3.09 20.40 -11.48
CA THR A 92 -3.75 21.69 -11.38
C THR A 92 -3.20 22.52 -12.54
N PHE A 93 -3.77 22.33 -13.73
CA PHE A 93 -3.79 23.39 -14.71
C PHE A 93 -4.90 24.32 -14.27
N PRO A 94 -4.61 25.52 -13.72
CA PRO A 94 -5.64 26.51 -13.52
C PRO A 94 -6.13 26.88 -14.92
N LEU A 95 -7.37 26.54 -15.25
CA LEU A 95 -8.02 27.02 -16.46
C LEU A 95 -8.19 28.55 -16.31
N PRO A 96 -7.47 29.39 -17.06
CA PRO A 96 -7.70 30.82 -17.06
C PRO A 96 -8.83 31.07 -18.05
N GLY A 97 -10.06 31.24 -17.57
CA GLY A 97 -11.15 31.59 -18.49
C GLY A 97 -12.55 31.34 -17.99
N ARG A 98 -12.98 32.05 -16.94
CA ARG A 98 -14.41 32.34 -16.76
C ARG A 98 -14.64 33.85 -16.77
N LYS A 99 -14.59 34.45 -17.97
CA LYS A 99 -15.26 35.73 -18.21
C LYS A 99 -16.76 35.42 -18.31
N SER A 100 -17.49 35.53 -17.19
CA SER A 100 -18.94 35.66 -17.26
C SER A 100 -19.25 37.10 -17.64
N LYS A 101 -19.63 37.30 -18.89
CA LYS A 101 -20.16 38.54 -19.44
C LYS A 101 -21.68 38.49 -19.37
N GLY A 102 -22.31 39.57 -18.86
CA GLY A 102 -23.75 39.79 -18.76
C GLY A 102 -24.29 39.54 -17.35
N ASN A 103 -25.03 40.43 -16.67
CA ASN A 103 -25.72 41.66 -17.05
C ASN A 103 -25.70 42.60 -15.84
N ASN A 104 -25.46 43.90 -16.06
CA ASN A 104 -26.08 44.93 -15.23
C ASN A 104 -26.32 46.18 -16.09
N CYS A 105 -27.56 46.29 -16.53
CA CYS A 105 -28.21 47.39 -17.24
C CYS A 105 -29.69 47.22 -16.82
N ASP A 106 -30.41 48.16 -16.24
CA ASP A 106 -30.25 49.59 -16.02
C ASP A 106 -31.06 49.98 -14.75
N ASN A 107 -30.86 51.23 -14.33
CA ASN A 107 -31.73 52.01 -13.43
C ASN A 107 -33.23 51.91 -13.76
#